data_AF-A0A9P7F025-F1
#
_entry.id   AF-A0A9P7F025-F1
#
_cell.length_a   1.000
_cell.length_b   1.000
_cell.length_c   1.000
_cell.angle_alpha   90.00
_cell.angle_beta   90.00
_cell.angle_gamma   90.00
#
_symmetry.space_group_name_H-M   'P 1'
#
loop_
_entity.id
_entity.type
_entity.pdbx_description
1 polymer ?
#
loop_
_entity_poly.entity_id
_entity_poly.type
_entity_poly.pdbx_seq_one_letter_code
_entity_poly.pdbx_strand_id
1 'polypeptide(L)' 'LFTFIDALPKGPKWCCMMIQTEGYITTHPIHLIWCDALEVMHHIFGNPAFTNNMEFDPY' A
#
# COMPACT_ATOMS: atom_id res chain seq x y z
N LEU A 1 21.91 -12.42 -6.96
CA LEU A 1 20.96 -12.39 -5.83
C LEU A 1 20.85 -10.97 -5.26
N PHE A 2 21.94 -10.36 -4.77
CA PHE A 2 21.90 -8.99 -4.22
C PHE A 2 21.47 -7.93 -5.23
N THR A 3 21.95 -8.01 -6.47
CA THR A 3 21.56 -7.08 -7.55
C THR A 3 20.06 -7.07 -7.89
N PHE A 4 19.34 -8.17 -7.60
CA PHE A 4 17.90 -8.25 -7.83
C PHE A 4 17.13 -7.53 -6.71
N ILE A 5 17.56 -7.69 -5.46
CA ILE A 5 16.96 -7.02 -4.30
C ILE A 5 17.13 -5.51 -4.41
N ASP A 6 18.31 -5.05 -4.85
CA ASP A 6 18.60 -3.62 -5.04
C ASP A 6 17.76 -2.98 -6.17
N ALA A 7 17.27 -3.80 -7.12
CA ALA A 7 16.44 -3.35 -8.23
C ALA A 7 14.94 -3.31 -7.89
N LEU A 8 14.54 -3.80 -6.71
CA LEU A 8 13.13 -3.78 -6.31
C LEU A 8 12.67 -2.34 -6.05
N PRO A 9 11.46 -1.97 -6.49
CA PRO A 9 10.92 -0.67 -6.18
C PRO A 9 10.77 -0.50 -4.66
N LYS A 10 10.90 0.75 -4.18
CA LYS A 10 10.54 1.07 -2.80
C LYS A 10 9.03 0.83 -2.60
N GLY A 11 8.68 0.34 -1.42
CA GLY A 11 7.28 0.09 -1.06
C GLY A 11 6.43 1.37 -1.11
N PRO A 12 5.10 1.21 -1.22
CA PRO A 12 4.18 2.34 -1.27
C PRO A 12 4.24 3.16 0.01
N LYS A 13 3.97 4.46 -0.11
CA LYS A 13 4.02 5.39 1.03
C LYS A 13 2.82 5.19 1.96
N TRP A 14 3.12 5.03 3.26
CA TRP A 14 2.11 5.07 4.31
C TRP A 14 1.74 6.52 4.65
N CYS A 15 0.45 6.77 4.70
CA CYS A 15 -0.17 8.02 5.14
C CYS A 15 -0.83 7.83 6.51
N CYS A 16 -0.80 8.88 7.32
CA CYS A 16 -1.46 8.93 8.61
C CYS A 16 -2.17 10.26 8.74
N MET A 17 -3.46 10.24 9.09
CA MET A 17 -4.21 11.44 9.40
C MET A 17 -5.13 11.24 10.59
N MET A 18 -5.31 12.26 11.41
CA MET A 18 -6.29 12.26 12.47
C MET A 18 -7.67 12.47 11.89
N ILE A 19 -8.63 11.59 12.20
CA ILE A 19 -10.01 11.76 11.76
C ILE A 19 -10.81 12.51 12.84
N GLN A 20 -11.67 13.42 12.37
CA GLN A 20 -12.64 14.10 13.22
C GLN A 20 -14.01 13.48 12.98
N THR A 21 -14.71 13.09 14.05
CA THR A 21 -16.07 12.58 13.97
C THR A 21 -17.04 13.69 14.37
N GLU A 22 -17.66 14.35 13.38
CA GLU A 22 -18.62 15.42 13.64
C GLU A 22 -19.77 14.92 14.53
N GLY A 23 -20.06 15.66 15.59
CA GLY A 23 -21.11 15.31 16.55
C GLY A 23 -20.72 14.26 17.61
N TYR A 24 -19.50 13.71 17.57
CA TYR A 24 -19.04 12.70 18.53
C TYR A 24 -17.68 13.06 19.14
N ILE A 25 -17.58 12.96 20.46
CA ILE A 25 -16.33 13.14 21.19
C ILE A 25 -15.71 11.76 21.41
N THR A 26 -14.50 11.58 20.89
CA THR A 26 -13.70 10.38 21.09
C THR A 26 -12.87 10.51 22.37
N THR A 27 -12.78 9.46 23.18
CA THR A 27 -11.94 9.46 24.39
C THR A 27 -10.45 9.70 24.09
N HIS A 28 -10.00 9.24 22.92
CA HIS A 28 -8.64 9.43 22.42
C HIS A 28 -8.65 9.77 20.92
N PRO A 29 -7.62 10.46 20.38
CA PRO A 29 -7.57 10.78 18.97
C PRO A 29 -7.57 9.52 18.09
N ILE A 30 -8.44 9.49 17.08
CA ILE A 30 -8.48 8.39 16.11
C ILE A 30 -7.62 8.76 14.90
N HIS A 31 -6.75 7.84 14.49
CA HIS A 31 -5.89 8.02 13.33
C HIS A 31 -6.27 7.01 12.25
N LEU A 32 -6.48 7.50 11.02
CA LEU A 32 -6.56 6.68 9.83
C LEU A 32 -5.16 6.50 9.26
N ILE A 33 -4.72 5.25 9.20
CA ILE A 33 -3.48 4.82 8.56
C ILE A 33 -3.87 4.14 7.25
N TRP A 34 -3.33 4.62 6.12
CA TRP A 34 -3.70 4.13 4.80
C TRP A 34 -2.55 4.28 3.80
N CYS A 35 -2.61 3.54 2.70
CA CYS A 35 -1.76 3.73 1.52
C CYS A 35 -2.67 4.04 0.33
N ASP A 36 -2.18 4.83 -0.63
CA ASP A 36 -2.92 5.08 -1.86
C ASP A 36 -3.11 3.77 -2.64
N ALA A 37 -4.37 3.42 -2.92
CA ALA A 37 -4.68 2.15 -3.57
C ALA A 37 -4.11 2.04 -4.98
N LEU A 38 -4.05 3.15 -5.74
CA LEU A 38 -3.48 3.16 -7.07
C LEU A 38 -1.95 3.00 -7.01
N GLU A 39 -1.28 3.66 -6.06
CA GLU A 39 0.16 3.49 -5.80
C GLU A 39 0.48 2.04 -5.43
N VAL A 40 -0.33 1.43 -4.54
CA VAL A 40 -0.18 0.03 -4.14
C VAL A 40 -0.35 -0.90 -5.35
N MET A 41 -1.36 -0.67 -6.19
CA MET A 41 -1.60 -1.51 -7.37
C MET A 41 -0.48 -1.39 -8.39
N HIS A 42 0.01 -0.18 -8.68
CA HIS A 42 1.17 0.01 -9.53
C HIS A 42 2.43 -0.65 -8.96
N HIS A 43 2.63 -0.58 -7.64
CA HIS A 43 3.74 -1.26 -6.99
C HIS A 43 3.62 -2.78 -7.13
N ILE A 44 2.44 -3.37 -6.89
CA ILE A 44 2.24 -4.82 -6.99
C ILE A 44 2.46 -5.27 -8.45
N PHE A 45 1.76 -4.68 -9.42
CA PHE A 45 1.84 -5.10 -10.83
C PHE A 45 3.15 -4.73 -11.52
N GLY A 46 3.83 -3.67 -11.07
CA GLY A 46 5.11 -3.24 -11.61
C GLY A 46 6.33 -3.89 -10.96
N ASN A 47 6.15 -4.66 -9.88
CA ASN A 47 7.27 -5.24 -9.14
C ASN A 47 7.71 -6.59 -9.74
N PRO A 48 8.98 -6.70 -10.22
CA PRO A 48 9.49 -7.90 -10.85
C PRO A 48 9.46 -9.17 -9.99
N ALA A 49 9.34 -9.03 -8.66
CA ALA A 49 9.21 -10.16 -7.75
C ALA A 49 7.94 -10.98 -8.00
N PHE A 50 6.90 -10.36 -8.56
CA PHE A 50 5.60 -11.00 -8.74
C PHE A 50 5.31 -11.42 -10.18
N THR A 51 6.19 -11.11 -11.14
CA THR A 51 5.97 -11.36 -12.58
C THR A 51 5.50 -12.77 -12.91
N ASN A 52 6.03 -13.78 -12.23
CA ASN A 52 5.71 -15.19 -12.51
C ASN A 52 4.61 -15.77 -11.60
N ASN A 53 4.05 -14.96 -10.69
CA ASN A 53 3.15 -15.40 -9.63
C ASN A 53 1.75 -14.75 -9.72
N MET A 54 1.48 -13.98 -10.79
CA MET A 54 0.19 -13.34 -11.00
C MET A 54 -0.67 -14.14 -11.97
N GLU A 55 -1.89 -14.46 -11.56
CA GLU A 55 -2.90 -15.09 -12.38
C GLU A 55 -4.03 -14.07 -12.63
N PHE A 56 -4.22 -13.69 -13.89
CA PHE A 56 -5.21 -12.70 -14.33
C PHE A 56 -6.37 -13.32 -15.11
N ASP A 57 -6.25 -14.60 -15.46
CA ASP A 57 -7.30 -15.37 -16.09
C ASP A 57 -8.18 -15.95 -15.00
N PRO A 58 -9.46 -15.56 -14.90
CA PRO A 58 -10.34 -16.06 -13.85
C PRO A 58 -10.75 -17.54 -14.00
N TYR A 59 -10.46 -18.19 -15.14
CA TYR A 59 -11.03 -19.47 -15.61
C TYR A 59 -12.56 -19.53 -15.68
#